data_AF-A0A814HRU9-F1
#
_entry.id   AF-A0A814HRU9-F1
#
_cell.length_a   1.000
_cell.length_b   1.000
_cell.length_c   1.000
_cell.angle_alpha   90.00
_cell.angle_beta   90.00
_cell.angle_gamma   90.00
#
_symmetry.space_group_name_H-M   'P 1'
#
loop_
_entity.id
_entity.type
_entity.pdbx_description
1 polymer ?
#
loop_
_entity_poly.entity_id
_entity_poly.type
_entity_poly.pdbx_seq_one_letter_code
_entity_poly.pdbx_strand_id
1 'polypeptide(L)'
;MIKDNHLLDNFELTSISLVLREIVQIEITLDVSNNGIFNVSAMKKINKSRNKKIQIRNDQNRLSEEEIQNMIKDTELYHEEYNLQHERIVATYLLESNIIKTFYGR
;
A
#
# COMPACT_ATOMS: atom_id res chain seq x y z
N MET A 1 -11.20 -2.53 -4.74
CA MET A 1 -9.94 -1.76 -4.81
C MET A 1 -8.77 -2.51 -5.45
N ILE A 2 -8.45 -3.78 -5.13
CA ILE A 2 -7.22 -4.43 -5.68
C ILE A 2 -7.44 -5.10 -7.06
N LYS A 3 -8.69 -5.41 -7.44
CA LYS A 3 -8.97 -6.24 -8.63
C LYS A 3 -8.56 -5.59 -9.96
N ASP A 4 -8.54 -4.26 -10.01
CA ASP A 4 -8.37 -3.51 -11.26
C ASP A 4 -6.94 -2.95 -11.42
N ASN A 5 -6.02 -3.34 -10.54
CA ASN A 5 -4.62 -2.91 -10.57
C ASN A 5 -3.70 -4.00 -11.12
N HIS A 6 -2.62 -3.61 -11.79
CA HIS A 6 -1.54 -4.53 -12.16
C HIS A 6 -0.59 -4.79 -10.98
N LEU A 7 -0.51 -6.06 -10.58
CA LEU A 7 0.45 -6.51 -9.59
C LEU A 7 1.87 -6.48 -10.17
N LEU A 8 2.73 -5.65 -9.60
CA LEU A 8 4.12 -5.55 -10.05
C LEU A 8 5.03 -6.58 -9.36
N ASP A 9 4.91 -6.70 -8.04
CA ASP A 9 5.63 -7.67 -7.21
C ASP A 9 4.98 -7.76 -5.82
N ASN A 10 5.30 -8.80 -5.05
CA ASN A 10 4.87 -8.99 -3.67
C ASN A 10 6.08 -9.18 -2.75
N PHE A 11 6.06 -8.54 -1.58
CA PHE A 11 7.05 -8.79 -0.56
C PHE A 11 6.41 -9.03 0.80
N GLU A 12 6.97 -10.01 1.52
CA GLU A 12 6.52 -10.34 2.86
C GLU A 12 7.53 -9.86 3.90
N LEU A 13 7.09 -9.01 4.83
CA LEU A 13 7.87 -8.61 5.99
C LEU A 13 7.57 -9.56 7.15
N THR A 14 8.35 -10.65 7.25
CA THR A 14 8.15 -11.69 8.25
C THR A 14 8.70 -11.30 9.63
N SER A 15 8.24 -12.01 10.66
CA SER A 15 8.77 -11.91 12.02
C SER A 15 8.57 -10.54 12.69
N ILE A 16 7.52 -9.80 12.36
CA ILE A 16 7.15 -8.61 13.14
C ILE A 16 6.51 -9.09 14.44
N SER A 17 7.27 -9.06 15.53
CA SER A 17 6.69 -9.32 16.85
C SER A 17 5.66 -8.23 17.15
N LEU A 18 4.39 -8.66 17.21
CA LEU A 18 3.31 -7.91 17.80
C LEU A 18 3.61 -7.82 19.29
N VAL A 19 4.28 -6.73 19.70
CA VAL A 19 4.45 -6.46 21.12
C VAL A 19 3.06 -6.10 21.62
N LEU A 20 2.54 -6.91 22.54
CA LEU A 20 1.16 -6.95 23.06
C LEU A 20 0.63 -5.63 23.66
N ARG A 21 1.34 -4.51 23.53
CA ARG A 21 0.99 -3.19 24.05
C ARG A 21 1.35 -2.03 23.14
N GLU A 22 1.96 -2.27 21.97
CA GLU A 22 2.40 -1.20 21.07
C GLU A 22 1.89 -1.42 19.65
N ILE A 23 1.31 -0.38 19.07
CA ILE A 23 0.98 -0.32 17.64
C ILE A 23 2.29 -0.43 16.86
N VAL A 24 2.46 -1.50 16.08
CA VAL A 24 3.62 -1.65 15.19
C VAL A 24 3.52 -0.60 14.08
N GLN A 25 4.44 0.36 14.08
CA GLN A 25 4.59 1.31 12.98
C GLN A 25 5.55 0.76 11.92
N ILE A 26 5.02 0.54 10.72
CA ILE A 26 5.78 0.17 9.53
C ILE A 26 5.92 1.43 8.67
N GLU A 27 7.14 1.71 8.25
CA GLU A 27 7.45 2.75 7.28
C GLU A 27 7.71 2.09 5.93
N ILE A 28 6.99 2.54 4.92
CA ILE A 28 7.12 2.09 3.53
C ILE A 28 7.67 3.27 2.74
N THR A 29 8.76 3.05 2.01
CA THR A 29 9.38 4.03 1.13
C THR A 29 9.37 3.50 -0.29
N LEU A 30 8.80 4.27 -1.20
CA LEU A 30 8.82 4.02 -2.64
C LEU A 30 9.76 5.06 -3.28
N ASP A 31 10.79 4.59 -3.95
CA ASP A 31 11.78 5.42 -4.65
C ASP A 31 11.77 5.06 -6.14
N VAL A 32 11.56 6.08 -6.97
CA VAL A 32 11.46 5.96 -8.43
C VAL A 32 12.70 6.60 -9.04
N SER A 33 13.57 5.78 -9.62
CA SER A 33 14.76 6.28 -10.30
C SER A 33 14.46 6.63 -11.76
N ASN A 34 15.16 7.63 -12.31
CA ASN A 34 15.07 8.06 -13.72
C ASN A 34 15.27 6.93 -14.75
N ASN A 35 15.84 5.80 -14.32
CA ASN A 35 16.11 4.62 -15.14
C ASN A 35 14.89 3.67 -15.22
N GLY A 36 13.75 4.05 -14.65
CA GLY A 36 12.56 3.18 -14.58
C GLY A 36 12.67 2.06 -13.55
N ILE A 37 13.57 2.16 -12.58
CA ILE A 37 13.67 1.17 -11.50
C ILE A 37 12.89 1.69 -10.29
N PHE A 38 11.92 0.88 -9.83
CA PHE A 38 11.15 1.10 -8.62
C PHE A 38 11.81 0.36 -7.46
N ASN A 39 12.28 1.11 -6.48
CA ASN A 39 12.79 0.58 -5.23
C ASN A 39 11.68 0.70 -4.19
N VAL A 40 11.18 -0.43 -3.69
CA VAL A 40 10.23 -0.45 -2.57
C VAL A 40 10.95 -0.99 -1.35
N SER A 41 10.90 -0.26 -0.24
CA SER A 41 11.46 -0.71 1.03
C SER A 41 10.44 -0.56 2.14
N ALA A 42 10.44 -1.52 3.06
CA ALA A 42 9.62 -1.49 4.25
C ALA A 42 10.47 -1.78 5.48
N MET A 43 10.31 -0.99 6.53
CA MET A 43 11.01 -1.16 7.80
C MET A 43 10.11 -0.86 9.00
N LYS A 44 10.40 -1.48 10.15
CA LYS A 44 9.75 -1.13 11.41
C LYS A 44 10.41 0.12 12.00
N LYS A 45 9.66 1.17 12.31
CA LYS A 45 10.20 2.45 12.81
C LYS A 45 11.06 2.32 14.06
N ILE A 46 10.61 1.51 15.03
CA ILE A 46 11.28 1.34 16.33
C ILE A 46 12.56 0.49 16.21
N ASN A 47 12.63 -0.41 15.23
CA ASN A 47 13.78 -1.30 15.06
C ASN A 47 14.18 -1.37 13.58
N LYS A 48 15.08 -0.46 13.19
CA LYS A 48 15.64 -0.36 11.83
C LYS A 48 16.48 -1.57 11.40
N SER A 49 16.81 -2.48 12.33
CA SER A 49 17.54 -3.71 12.00
C SER A 49 16.73 -4.68 11.13
N ARG A 50 15.39 -4.53 11.07
CA ARG A 50 14.53 -5.35 10.22
C ARG A 50 13.97 -4.51 9.08
N ASN A 51 14.63 -4.58 7.94
CA ASN A 51 14.24 -3.95 6.69
C ASN A 51 14.15 -5.02 5.60
N LYS A 52 13.15 -4.89 4.72
CA LYS A 52 13.10 -5.63 3.47
C LYS A 52 13.03 -4.63 2.33
N LYS A 53 13.87 -4.83 1.32
CA LYS A 53 13.90 -4.03 0.11
C LYS A 53 13.68 -4.97 -1.07
N ILE A 54 12.79 -4.58 -1.96
CA ILE A 54 12.63 -5.18 -3.28
C ILE A 54 12.98 -4.16 -4.35
N GLN A 55 13.51 -4.65 -5.46
CA GLN A 55 13.77 -3.85 -6.64
C GLN A 55 12.90 -4.38 -7.76
N ILE A 56 11.94 -3.56 -8.17
CA ILE A 56 11.07 -3.85 -9.29
C ILE A 56 11.65 -3.10 -10.48
N ARG A 57 12.02 -3.83 -11.52
CA ARG A 57 12.46 -3.22 -12.79
C ARG A 57 11.22 -2.96 -13.62
N ASN A 58 11.09 -1.75 -14.16
CA ASN A 58 10.11 -1.49 -15.20
C ASN A 58 10.63 -2.12 -16.49
N ASP A 59 10.03 -3.24 -16.88
CA ASP A 59 10.23 -3.77 -18.21
C ASP A 59 9.59 -2.77 -19.18
N GLN A 60 10.43 -2.12 -20.00
CA GLN A 60 9.94 -1.23 -21.05
C GLN A 60 8.97 -2.06 -21.92
N ASN A 61 7.68 -1.65 -21.96
CA ASN A 61 6.52 -2.33 -22.57
C ASN A 61 5.56 -3.11 -21.65
N ARG A 62 5.50 -2.82 -20.35
CA ARG A 62 4.44 -3.39 -19.48
C ARG A 62 3.02 -2.95 -19.85
N LEU A 63 2.87 -1.78 -20.45
CA LEU A 63 1.59 -1.24 -20.91
C LEU A 63 1.80 -0.57 -22.26
N SER A 64 0.89 -0.83 -23.19
CA SER A 64 0.76 -0.10 -24.44
C SER A 64 0.08 1.25 -24.21
N GLU A 65 0.23 2.16 -25.17
CA GLU A 65 -0.38 3.49 -25.10
C GLU A 65 -1.92 3.41 -25.11
N GLU A 66 -2.50 2.44 -25.81
CA GLU A 66 -3.95 2.16 -25.78
C GLU A 66 -4.41 1.69 -24.40
N GLU A 67 -3.67 0.80 -23.75
CA GLU A 67 -3.98 0.35 -22.39
C GLU A 67 -3.91 1.50 -21.38
N ILE A 68 -2.91 2.40 -21.52
CA ILE A 68 -2.81 3.59 -20.67
C ILE A 68 -4.04 4.49 -20.84
N GLN A 69 -4.48 4.74 -22.07
CA GLN A 69 -5.66 5.57 -22.33
C GLN A 69 -6.95 4.93 -21.79
N ASN A 70 -7.10 3.61 -21.95
CA ASN A 70 -8.23 2.88 -21.39
C ASN A 70 -8.24 2.96 -19.85
N MET A 71 -7.09 2.79 -19.20
CA MET A 71 -6.99 2.94 -17.74
C MET A 71 -7.38 4.34 -17.25
N ILE A 72 -7.00 5.40 -17.97
CA ILE A 72 -7.39 6.78 -17.64
C ILE A 72 -8.90 6.93 -17.74
N LYS A 73 -9.50 6.46 -18.83
CA LYS A 73 -10.95 6.54 -19.06
C LYS A 73 -11.74 5.76 -18.00
N ASP A 74 -11.31 4.55 -17.68
CA ASP A 74 -11.96 3.73 -16.66
C ASP A 74 -11.85 4.39 -15.28
N THR A 75 -10.70 5.00 -14.97
CA THR A 75 -10.52 5.75 -13.72
C THR A 75 -11.53 6.88 -13.58
N GLU A 76 -11.76 7.65 -14.65
CA GLU A 76 -12.73 8.74 -14.66
C GLU A 76 -14.17 8.22 -14.50
N LEU A 77 -14.53 7.13 -15.18
CA LEU A 77 -15.86 6.55 -15.13
C LEU A 77 -16.22 6.01 -13.74
N TYR A 78 -15.27 5.37 -13.06
CA TYR A 78 -15.51 4.72 -11.76
C TYR A 78 -15.13 5.58 -10.56
N HIS A 79 -14.66 6.82 -10.77
CA HIS A 79 -14.16 7.69 -9.70
C HIS A 79 -15.17 7.89 -8.55
N GLU A 80 -16.46 8.13 -8.87
CA GLU A 80 -17.50 8.30 -7.85
C GLU A 80 -17.75 7.03 -7.04
N GLU A 81 -17.82 5.87 -7.71
CA GLU A 81 -18.01 4.59 -7.04
C GLU A 81 -16.82 4.26 -6.12
N TYR A 82 -15.59 4.53 -6.58
CA TYR A 82 -14.39 4.38 -5.78
C TYR A 82 -14.40 5.26 -4.54
N ASN A 83 -14.83 6.52 -4.66
CA ASN A 83 -14.92 7.43 -3.52
C ASN A 83 -15.92 6.92 -2.47
N LEU A 84 -17.09 6.46 -2.90
CA LEU A 84 -18.10 5.91 -1.99
C LEU A 84 -17.58 4.65 -1.27
N GLN A 85 -16.89 3.77 -2.00
CA GLN A 85 -16.26 2.59 -1.39
C GLN A 85 -15.14 2.97 -0.42
N HIS A 86 -14.30 3.95 -0.79
CA HIS A 86 -13.22 4.47 0.04
C HIS A 86 -13.74 5.05 1.34
N GLU A 87 -14.76 5.91 1.29
CA GLU A 87 -15.40 6.50 2.48
C GLU A 87 -15.92 5.43 3.41
N ARG A 88 -16.59 4.39 2.88
CA ARG A 88 -17.08 3.27 3.69
C ARG A 88 -15.94 2.53 4.39
N ILE A 89 -14.85 2.23 3.68
CA ILE A 89 -13.68 1.54 4.25
C ILE A 89 -13.03 2.40 5.33
N VAL A 90 -12.85 3.70 5.08
CA VAL A 90 -12.27 4.64 6.04
C VAL A 90 -13.14 4.74 7.30
N ALA A 91 -14.47 4.82 7.15
CA ALA A 91 -15.38 4.84 8.28
C ALA A 91 -15.27 3.57 9.14
N THR A 92 -15.22 2.39 8.53
CA THR A 92 -15.01 1.11 9.25
C THR A 92 -13.66 1.09 9.97
N TYR A 93 -12.57 1.49 9.29
CA TYR A 93 -11.24 1.54 9.89
C TYR A 93 -11.18 2.51 11.09
N LEU A 94 -11.78 3.70 10.97
CA LEU A 94 -11.84 4.67 12.05
C LEU A 94 -12.63 4.11 13.25
N LEU A 95 -13.75 3.43 13.00
CA LEU A 95 -14.52 2.77 14.04
C LEU A 95 -13.72 1.69 14.75
N GLU A 96 -13.09 0.77 14.01
CA GLU A 96 -12.24 -0.28 14.56
C GLU A 96 -11.09 0.30 15.38
N SER A 97 -10.40 1.32 14.86
CA SER A 97 -9.32 2.02 15.57
C SER A 97 -9.80 2.64 16.89
N ASN A 98 -10.97 3.28 16.88
CA ASN A 98 -11.55 3.91 18.07
C ASN A 98 -12.00 2.88 19.12
N ILE A 99 -12.57 1.75 18.70
CA ILE A 99 -12.90 0.61 19.57
C ILE A 99 -11.62 0.14 20.26
N ILE A 100 -10.56 -0.15 19.49
CA ILE A 100 -9.27 -0.60 20.05
C ILE A 100 -8.72 0.40 21.08
N LYS A 101 -8.72 1.70 20.76
CA LYS A 101 -8.27 2.74 21.70
C LYS A 101 -9.10 2.79 22.98
N THR A 102 -10.40 2.59 22.89
CA THR A 102 -11.32 2.67 24.05
C THR A 102 -11.17 1.45 24.97
N PHE A 103 -11.00 0.25 24.41
CA PHE A 103 -10.91 -0.99 25.18
C PHE A 103 -9.49 -1.32 25.67
N TYR A 104 -8.45 -0.89 24.96
CA TYR A 104 -7.04 -1.18 25.30
C TYR A 104 -6.23 0.05 25.73
N GLY A 105 -6.83 1.25 25.73
CA GLY A 105 -6.21 2.50 26.17
C GLY A 105 -6.41 2.85 27.64
N ARG A 106 -6.85 1.91 28.48
CA ARG A 106 -6.85 2.02 29.95
C ARG A 106 -5.78 1.13 30.56
#